data_AF-A0A8H2NVD0-F1
#
_entry.id   AF-A0A8H2NVD0-F1
#
_cell.length_a   1.000
_cell.length_b   1.000
_cell.length_c   1.000
_cell.angle_alpha   90.00
_cell.angle_beta   90.00
_cell.angle_gamma   90.00
#
_symmetry.space_group_name_H-M   'P 1'
#
loop_
_entity.id
_entity.type
_entity.pdbx_description
1 polymer ?
#
loop_
_entity_poly.entity_id
_entity_poly.type
_entity_poly.pdbx_seq_one_letter_code
_entity_poly.pdbx_strand_id
1 'polypeptide(L)'
;MNHATESARIRNHPRYKDLVSRQRTFVASLTAATLVPYFTFILVAAFAPQLLAIKLSATSIINIGWPLGVVFIIGAWLFTGLYILRANGEFDELTAQIRAGAMV
;
A
#
# COMPACT_ATOMS: atom_id res chain seq x y z
N MET A 1 36.78 -12.74 5.90
CA MET A 1 35.66 -12.02 5.26
C MET A 1 34.58 -11.81 6.30
N ASN A 2 34.53 -10.64 6.93
CA ASN A 2 33.57 -10.34 8.00
C ASN A 2 32.34 -9.63 7.42
N HIS A 3 31.36 -10.40 6.95
CA HIS A 3 30.12 -9.88 6.38
C HIS A 3 29.33 -8.97 7.34
N ALA A 4 29.51 -9.13 8.66
CA ALA A 4 28.84 -8.32 9.68
C ALA A 4 29.28 -6.84 9.67
N THR A 5 30.53 -6.55 9.34
CA THR A 5 31.12 -5.19 9.40
C THR A 5 30.70 -4.30 8.23
N GLU A 6 30.49 -4.86 7.03
CA GLU A 6 30.00 -4.10 5.88
C GLU A 6 28.52 -3.73 6.06
N SER A 7 27.69 -4.66 6.54
CA SER A 7 26.27 -4.39 6.84
C SER A 7 26.07 -3.34 7.93
N ALA A 8 27.02 -3.20 8.86
CA ALA A 8 27.00 -2.16 9.89
C ALA A 8 27.39 -0.77 9.33
N ARG A 9 28.33 -0.72 8.37
CA ARG A 9 28.77 0.52 7.71
C ARG A 9 27.68 1.11 6.81
N ILE A 10 26.92 0.25 6.11
CA ILE A 10 25.80 0.65 5.25
C ILE A 10 24.62 1.18 6.10
N ARG A 11 24.31 0.53 7.24
CA ARG A 11 23.23 0.96 8.16
C ARG A 11 23.46 2.34 8.81
N ASN A 12 24.72 2.71 9.03
CA ASN A 12 25.08 3.99 9.64
C ASN A 12 25.26 5.13 8.63
N HIS A 13 25.13 4.86 7.33
CA HIS A 13 25.24 5.90 6.31
C HIS A 13 23.98 6.79 6.34
N PRO A 14 24.11 8.13 6.44
CA PRO A 14 22.97 9.04 6.63
C PRO A 14 21.91 8.94 5.51
N ARG A 15 22.34 8.70 4.26
CA ARG A 15 21.44 8.40 3.12
C ARG A 15 20.55 7.17 3.33
N TYR A 16 21.03 6.13 4.01
CA TYR A 16 20.26 4.90 4.24
C TYR A 16 19.15 5.13 5.27
N LYS A 17 19.41 5.96 6.30
CA LYS A 17 18.39 6.34 7.29
C LYS A 17 17.28 7.21 6.68
N ASP A 18 17.62 8.12 5.77
CA ASP A 18 16.63 8.93 5.06
C ASP A 18 15.75 8.10 4.11
N LEU A 19 16.34 7.13 3.40
CA LEU A 19 15.59 6.20 2.54
C LEU A 19 14.61 5.35 3.35
N VAL A 20 15.07 4.73 4.44
CA VAL A 20 14.23 3.91 5.32
C VAL A 20 13.12 4.75 5.96
N SER A 21 13.39 5.99 6.37
CA SER A 21 12.38 6.90 6.93
C SER A 21 11.26 7.22 5.93
N ARG A 22 11.64 7.52 4.67
CA ARG A 22 10.69 7.81 3.59
C ARG A 22 9.85 6.57 3.23
N GLN A 23 10.49 5.40 3.13
CA GLN A 23 9.81 4.14 2.87
C GLN A 23 8.83 3.81 4.00
N ARG A 24 9.26 3.96 5.26
CA ARG A 24 8.44 3.66 6.44
C ARG A 24 7.21 4.55 6.54
N THR A 25 7.34 5.84 6.26
CA THR A 25 6.20 6.78 6.25
C THR A 25 5.22 6.45 5.13
N PHE A 26 5.72 6.09 3.95
CA PHE A 26 4.87 5.69 2.82
C PHE A 26 4.11 4.38 3.09
N VAL A 27 4.80 3.35 3.59
CA VAL A 27 4.18 2.07 3.97
C VAL A 27 3.17 2.28 5.10
N ALA A 28 3.46 3.15 6.07
CA ALA A 28 2.52 3.49 7.13
C ALA A 28 1.25 4.16 6.58
N SER A 29 1.39 5.09 5.64
CA SER A 29 0.25 5.73 4.97
C SER A 29 -0.60 4.73 4.17
N LEU A 30 0.03 3.83 3.40
CA LEU A 30 -0.69 2.76 2.68
C LEU A 30 -1.40 1.79 3.63
N THR A 31 -0.75 1.45 4.74
CA THR A 31 -1.32 0.60 5.79
C THR A 31 -2.55 1.26 6.39
N ALA A 32 -2.46 2.54 6.77
CA ALA A 32 -3.60 3.31 7.28
C ALA A 32 -4.71 3.44 6.21
N ALA A 33 -4.36 3.68 4.96
CA ALA A 33 -5.29 3.78 3.85
C ALA A 33 -6.04 2.47 3.56
N THR A 34 -5.47 1.32 3.94
CA THR A 34 -6.15 0.02 3.85
C THR A 34 -6.97 -0.29 5.11
N LEU A 35 -6.42 -0.03 6.30
CA LEU A 35 -7.08 -0.34 7.57
C LEU A 35 -8.29 0.55 7.86
N VAL A 36 -8.21 1.85 7.58
CA VAL A 36 -9.29 2.80 7.92
C VAL A 36 -10.59 2.43 7.19
N PRO A 37 -10.61 2.24 5.86
CA PRO A 37 -11.81 1.80 5.16
C PRO A 37 -12.26 0.40 5.62
N TYR A 38 -11.32 -0.51 5.86
CA TYR A 38 -11.62 -1.89 6.28
C TYR A 38 -12.37 -1.93 7.61
N PHE A 39 -11.84 -1.27 8.64
CA PHE A 39 -12.51 -1.19 9.92
C PHE A 39 -13.81 -0.41 9.84
N THR A 40 -13.87 0.66 9.04
CA THR A 40 -15.12 1.38 8.79
C THR A 40 -16.19 0.46 8.22
N PHE A 41 -15.86 -0.34 7.21
CA PHE A 41 -16.78 -1.31 6.61
C PHE A 41 -17.24 -2.35 7.63
N ILE A 42 -16.33 -2.92 8.42
CA ILE A 42 -16.67 -3.91 9.46
C ILE A 42 -17.58 -3.31 10.52
N LEU A 43 -17.28 -2.10 11.01
CA LEU A 43 -18.09 -1.43 12.02
C LEU A 43 -19.50 -1.15 11.48
N VAL A 44 -19.63 -0.67 10.24
CA VAL A 44 -20.93 -0.48 9.60
C VAL A 44 -21.67 -1.82 9.46
N ALA A 45 -20.98 -2.88 9.04
CA ALA A 45 -21.59 -4.20 8.91
C ALA A 45 -22.03 -4.78 10.27
N ALA A 46 -21.29 -4.51 11.35
CA ALA A 46 -21.58 -5.02 12.68
C ALA A 46 -22.71 -4.24 13.40
N PHE A 47 -22.67 -2.91 13.35
CA PHE A 47 -23.60 -2.05 14.09
C PHE A 47 -24.81 -1.59 13.27
N ALA A 48 -24.68 -1.52 11.95
CA ALA A 48 -25.71 -1.04 11.05
C ALA A 48 -25.82 -1.88 9.75
N PRO A 49 -25.98 -3.22 9.84
CA PRO A 49 -26.07 -4.09 8.67
C PRO A 49 -27.24 -3.71 7.74
N GLN A 50 -28.26 -3.06 8.30
CA GLN A 50 -29.43 -2.58 7.58
C GLN A 50 -29.04 -1.60 6.45
N LEU A 51 -28.03 -0.75 6.67
CA LEU A 51 -27.53 0.20 5.66
C LEU A 51 -26.96 -0.52 4.44
N LEU A 52 -26.27 -1.64 4.66
CA LEU A 52 -25.71 -2.47 3.58
C LEU A 52 -26.79 -3.31 2.88
N ALA A 53 -27.90 -3.60 3.58
CA ALA A 53 -29.02 -4.37 3.07
C ALA A 53 -30.04 -3.53 2.28
N ILE A 54 -29.93 -2.19 2.29
CA ILE A 54 -30.79 -1.31 1.49
C ILE A 54 -30.67 -1.70 0.02
N LYS A 55 -31.81 -2.03 -0.59
CA LYS A 55 -31.88 -2.36 -2.01
C LYS A 55 -31.73 -1.10 -2.86
N LEU A 56 -30.97 -1.19 -3.94
CA LEU A 56 -30.72 -0.06 -4.84
C LEU A 56 -31.96 0.31 -5.68
N SER A 57 -32.88 -0.63 -5.87
CA SER A 57 -34.16 -0.45 -6.56
C SER A 57 -35.17 -1.47 -6.05
N ALA A 58 -36.47 -1.12 -6.06
CA ALA A 58 -37.56 -1.96 -5.57
C ALA A 58 -37.64 -3.33 -6.29
N THR A 59 -37.19 -3.39 -7.54
CA THR A 59 -37.19 -4.61 -8.37
C THR A 59 -35.82 -5.30 -8.40
N SER A 60 -34.79 -4.72 -7.79
CA SER A 60 -33.42 -5.23 -7.88
C SER A 60 -33.05 -6.10 -6.68
N ILE A 61 -32.25 -7.13 -6.95
CA ILE A 61 -31.64 -8.03 -5.95
C ILE A 61 -30.35 -7.41 -5.40
N ILE A 62 -29.83 -6.36 -6.05
CA ILE A 62 -28.58 -5.69 -5.67
C ILE A 62 -28.84 -4.74 -4.50
N ASN A 63 -28.13 -4.97 -3.40
CA ASN A 63 -28.09 -4.11 -2.22
C ASN A 63 -26.88 -3.16 -2.26
N ILE A 64 -26.93 -2.07 -1.49
CA ILE A 64 -25.86 -1.07 -1.40
C ILE A 64 -24.52 -1.69 -0.99
N GLY A 65 -24.55 -2.78 -0.22
CA GLY A 65 -23.36 -3.54 0.15
C GLY A 65 -22.58 -4.08 -1.04
N TRP A 66 -23.26 -4.47 -2.14
CA TRP A 66 -22.59 -5.05 -3.30
C TRP A 66 -21.71 -4.03 -4.06
N PRO A 67 -22.21 -2.85 -4.50
CA PRO A 67 -21.36 -1.82 -5.09
C PRO A 67 -20.25 -1.36 -4.14
N LEU A 68 -20.56 -1.23 -2.86
CA LEU A 68 -19.59 -0.82 -1.85
C LEU A 68 -18.42 -1.81 -1.75
N GLY A 69 -18.71 -3.11 -1.77
CA GLY A 69 -17.70 -4.17 -1.81
C GLY A 69 -16.85 -4.13 -3.09
N VAL A 70 -17.45 -3.87 -4.24
CA VAL A 70 -16.73 -3.74 -5.52
C VAL A 70 -15.74 -2.56 -5.47
N VAL A 71 -16.19 -1.40 -4.99
CA VAL A 71 -15.31 -0.23 -4.80
C VAL A 71 -14.16 -0.56 -3.85
N PHE A 72 -14.44 -1.33 -2.79
CA PHE A 72 -13.44 -1.76 -1.83
C PHE A 72 -12.34 -2.63 -2.47
N ILE A 73 -12.73 -3.60 -3.31
CA ILE A 73 -11.80 -4.49 -4.02
C ILE A 73 -10.94 -3.69 -5.00
N ILE A 74 -11.56 -2.81 -5.79
CA ILE A 74 -10.84 -1.96 -6.75
C ILE A 74 -9.85 -1.06 -6.01
N GLY A 75 -10.24 -0.48 -4.87
CA GLY A 75 -9.36 0.30 -4.00
C GLY A 75 -8.15 -0.50 -3.51
N ALA A 76 -8.35 -1.74 -3.08
CA ALA A 76 -7.26 -2.61 -2.65
C ALA A 76 -6.25 -2.90 -3.77
N TRP A 77 -6.72 -3.14 -5.00
CA TRP A 77 -5.84 -3.31 -6.16
C TRP A 77 -5.09 -2.03 -6.52
N LEU A 78 -5.75 -0.87 -6.46
CA LEU A 78 -5.12 0.43 -6.64
C LEU A 78 -4.00 0.68 -5.61
N PHE A 79 -4.25 0.41 -4.33
CA PHE A 79 -3.22 0.55 -3.29
C PHE A 79 -2.05 -0.42 -3.49
N THR A 80 -2.34 -1.65 -3.91
CA THR A 80 -1.31 -2.64 -4.25
C THR A 80 -0.46 -2.16 -5.43
N GLY A 81 -1.09 -1.63 -6.49
CA GLY A 81 -0.39 -1.07 -7.65
C GLY A 81 0.45 0.16 -7.28
N LEU A 82 -0.09 1.09 -6.50
CA LEU A 82 0.64 2.25 -5.97
C LEU A 82 1.85 1.83 -5.13
N TYR A 83 1.70 0.81 -4.29
CA TYR A 83 2.80 0.25 -3.52
C TYR A 83 3.89 -0.30 -4.46
N ILE A 84 3.53 -1.12 -5.44
CA ILE A 84 4.46 -1.73 -6.39
C ILE A 84 5.20 -0.65 -7.20
N LEU A 85 4.49 0.32 -7.75
CA LEU A 85 5.08 1.42 -8.53
C LEU A 85 6.12 2.20 -7.70
N ARG A 86 5.81 2.46 -6.42
CA ARG A 86 6.71 3.23 -5.56
C ARG A 86 7.89 2.40 -5.05
N ALA A 87 7.68 1.12 -4.77
CA ALA A 87 8.73 0.18 -4.33
C ALA A 87 9.69 -0.16 -5.48
N ASN A 88 9.17 -0.32 -6.70
CA ASN A 88 9.98 -0.58 -7.89
C ASN A 88 10.79 0.65 -8.32
N GLY A 89 10.33 1.89 -8.05
CA GLY A 89 11.10 3.09 -8.37
C GLY A 89 12.49 3.15 -7.73
N GLU A 90 12.67 2.57 -6.53
CA GLU A 90 13.98 2.53 -5.85
C GLU A 90 14.94 1.51 -6.50
N PHE A 91 14.39 0.40 -7.01
CA PHE A 91 15.16 -0.59 -7.79
C PHE A 91 15.45 -0.12 -9.21
N ASP A 92 14.53 0.62 -9.84
CA ASP A 92 14.72 1.19 -11.16
C ASP A 92 15.79 2.30 -11.16
N GLU A 93 15.87 3.10 -10.09
CA GLU A 93 16.93 4.12 -9.95
C GLU A 93 18.33 3.48 -9.84
N LEU A 94 18.46 2.41 -9.07
CA LEU A 94 19.69 1.61 -8.98
C LEU A 94 20.03 0.95 -10.33
N THR A 95 19.03 0.41 -11.03
CA THR A 95 19.21 -0.25 -12.33
C THR A 95 19.58 0.77 -13.42
N ALA A 96 19.02 1.98 -13.36
CA ALA A 96 19.33 3.08 -14.27
C ALA A 96 20.78 3.57 -14.10
N GLN A 97 21.28 3.65 -12.87
CA GLN A 97 22.69 4.02 -12.60
C GLN A 97 23.67 2.96 -13.11
N ILE A 98 23.33 1.67 -13.00
CA ILE A 98 24.14 0.56 -13.54
C ILE A 98 24.14 0.59 -15.08
N ARG A 99 22.98 0.83 -15.71
CA ARG A 99 22.88 0.94 -17.19
C ARG A 99 23.56 2.19 -17.75
N ALA A 100 23.62 3.29 -16.98
CA ALA A 100 24.24 4.54 -17.41
C ALA A 100 25.79 4.50 -17.36
N GLY A 101 26.41 3.37 -16.99
CA GLY A 101 27.86 3.20 -17.11
C GLY A 101 28.68 4.00 -16.09
N ALA A 102 28.10 4.39 -14.95
CA ALA A 102 28.84 5.12 -13.91
C ALA A 102 29.78 4.22 -13.06
N MET A 103 29.87 2.92 -13.37
CA MET A 103 30.79 1.95 -12.75
C MET A 103 31.38 0.97 -13.78
N VAL A 104 31.81 1.45 -14.94
CA VAL A 104 32.80 0.75 -15.80
C VAL A 104 33.88 1.73 -16.20
#